data_AF-A0A9D7UNT2-F1
#
_entry.id   AF-A0A9D7UNT2-F1
#
_cell.length_a   1.000
_cell.length_b   1.000
_cell.length_c   1.000
_cell.angle_alpha   90.00
_cell.angle_beta   90.00
_cell.angle_gamma   90.00
#
_symmetry.space_group_name_H-M   'P 1'
#
loop_
_entity.id
_entity.type
_entity.pdbx_description
1 polymer ?
#
loop_
_entity_poly.entity_id
_entity_poly.type
_entity_poly.pdbx_seq_one_letter_code
_entity_poly.pdbx_strand_id
1 'polypeptide(L)'
;MKPKIAIGLTTYLDISLPEFGVKLFNAYHMASAKIVPTKVNVWGRAYDVATASEFSRHWATNAQSRLVEDRGKGRLIEKSDFLIGCEWRHVGQPTGEGRVDFRPLDDLARSNTILIDHSFASRVDWSLLFQKLVEIFQPSYGMLHLFTAHEIDSLAVRSERFENFDRAFGGEEYFVSWRTNSGDWRKPDKWQLDERRQYRYLPELSWANFLGREFTGQYDKKFLSEHAANPRIMQNGLYFETTGNLSDVANDYQAYVQSRRILKSAFRPDFFRRQNPSY
;
A
#
# COMPACT_ATOMS: atom_id res chain seq x y z
N MET A 1 -17.67 -9.88 -10.98
CA MET A 1 -16.39 -9.17 -11.26
C MET A 1 -15.23 -10.17 -11.16
N LYS A 2 -14.16 -10.08 -11.96
CA LYS A 2 -12.97 -10.93 -11.74
C LYS A 2 -12.29 -10.53 -10.42
N PRO A 3 -11.80 -11.49 -9.61
CA PRO A 3 -11.07 -11.15 -8.39
C PRO A 3 -9.85 -10.28 -8.71
N LYS A 4 -9.60 -9.31 -7.85
CA LYS A 4 -8.45 -8.40 -7.95
C LYS A 4 -7.51 -8.67 -6.79
N ILE A 5 -6.22 -8.54 -7.02
CA ILE A 5 -5.22 -8.60 -5.97
C ILE A 5 -4.53 -7.26 -5.85
N ALA A 6 -4.28 -6.87 -4.60
CA ALA A 6 -3.74 -5.56 -4.29
C ALA A 6 -2.60 -5.67 -3.29
N ILE A 7 -1.54 -4.88 -3.50
CA ILE A 7 -0.46 -4.66 -2.54
C ILE A 7 -0.34 -3.16 -2.29
N GLY A 8 -0.30 -2.79 -1.02
CA GLY A 8 -0.11 -1.41 -0.60
C GLY A 8 0.96 -1.31 0.46
N LEU A 9 1.94 -0.42 0.26
CA LEU A 9 3.08 -0.23 1.15
C LEU A 9 3.22 1.24 1.52
N THR A 10 3.56 1.50 2.77
CA THR A 10 3.87 2.84 3.30
C THR A 10 5.24 2.80 3.93
N THR A 11 6.21 3.55 3.41
CA THR A 11 7.59 3.51 3.92
C THR A 11 8.17 4.90 4.15
N TYR A 12 8.98 5.02 5.19
CA TYR A 12 9.77 6.23 5.48
C TYR A 12 11.20 6.16 4.95
N LEU A 13 11.59 4.99 4.45
CA LEU A 13 12.86 4.81 3.76
C LEU A 13 12.88 5.74 2.54
N ASP A 14 14.02 6.40 2.32
CA ASP A 14 14.22 7.11 1.08
C ASP A 14 14.39 6.10 -0.05
N ILE A 15 13.32 5.95 -0.83
CA ILE A 15 13.26 5.01 -1.93
C ILE A 15 13.47 5.70 -3.27
N SER A 16 13.98 6.94 -3.31
CA SER A 16 14.15 7.70 -4.57
C SER A 16 15.27 7.16 -5.46
N LEU A 17 16.21 6.38 -4.91
CA LEU A 17 17.34 5.87 -5.67
C LEU A 17 16.92 4.83 -6.73
N PRO A 18 17.49 4.87 -7.95
CA PRO A 18 17.16 3.91 -9.03
C PRO A 18 17.31 2.43 -8.65
N GLU A 19 18.17 2.10 -7.69
CA GLU A 19 18.36 0.73 -7.21
C GLU A 19 17.07 0.10 -6.65
N PHE A 20 16.14 0.89 -6.10
CA PHE A 20 14.84 0.39 -5.66
C PHE A 20 13.98 -0.06 -6.83
N GLY A 21 14.03 0.65 -7.96
CA GLY A 21 13.39 0.24 -9.20
C GLY A 21 13.95 -1.10 -9.71
N VAL A 22 15.28 -1.29 -9.65
CA VAL A 22 15.91 -2.57 -10.02
C VAL A 22 15.44 -3.71 -9.12
N LYS A 23 15.45 -3.49 -7.79
CA LYS A 23 15.01 -4.48 -6.80
C LYS A 23 13.53 -4.87 -6.99
N LEU A 24 12.65 -3.89 -7.21
CA LEU A 24 11.24 -4.13 -7.50
C LEU A 24 11.05 -4.93 -8.78
N PHE A 25 11.71 -4.55 -9.87
CA PHE A 25 11.63 -5.28 -11.14
C PHE A 25 12.02 -6.76 -10.98
N ASN A 26 13.11 -7.02 -10.25
CA ASN A 26 13.56 -8.37 -9.96
C ASN A 26 12.57 -9.13 -9.06
N ALA A 27 11.94 -8.48 -8.08
CA ALA A 27 10.90 -9.10 -7.25
C ALA A 27 9.69 -9.56 -8.09
N TYR A 28 9.27 -8.75 -9.07
CA TYR A 28 8.25 -9.17 -10.04
C TYR A 28 8.70 -10.39 -10.84
N HIS A 29 9.95 -10.40 -11.33
CA HIS A 29 10.49 -11.52 -12.09
C HIS A 29 10.52 -12.82 -11.27
N MET A 30 10.93 -12.74 -10.00
CA MET A 30 10.93 -13.87 -9.06
C MET A 30 9.52 -14.43 -8.83
N ALA A 31 8.52 -13.55 -8.68
CA ALA A 31 7.14 -13.97 -8.44
C ALA A 31 6.47 -14.55 -9.70
N SER A 32 6.66 -13.91 -10.85
CA SER A 32 6.33 -14.45 -12.17
C SER A 32 6.82 -13.55 -13.29
N ALA A 33 7.51 -14.13 -14.29
CA ALA A 33 7.87 -13.43 -15.53
C ALA A 33 6.68 -12.78 -16.26
N LYS A 34 5.44 -13.25 -16.02
CA LYS A 34 4.23 -12.78 -16.71
C LYS A 34 3.70 -11.44 -16.21
N ILE A 35 4.13 -10.99 -15.04
CA ILE A 35 3.70 -9.70 -14.47
C ILE A 35 4.81 -8.65 -14.47
N VAL A 36 6.00 -9.00 -14.98
CA VAL A 36 7.16 -8.10 -15.05
C VAL A 36 6.78 -6.82 -15.83
N PRO A 37 7.07 -5.62 -15.29
CA PRO A 37 6.79 -4.38 -15.98
C PRO A 37 7.37 -4.36 -17.39
N THR A 38 6.54 -4.00 -18.38
CA THR A 38 6.98 -3.80 -19.77
C THR A 38 6.69 -2.40 -20.29
N LYS A 39 5.89 -1.62 -19.54
CA LYS A 39 5.63 -0.22 -19.82
C LYS A 39 5.70 0.60 -18.54
N VAL A 40 6.28 1.79 -18.66
CA VAL A 40 6.35 2.78 -17.58
C VAL A 40 5.74 4.09 -18.09
N ASN A 41 4.95 4.74 -17.26
CA ASN A 41 4.41 6.08 -17.49
C ASN A 41 5.00 7.03 -16.45
N VAL A 42 5.59 8.13 -16.91
CA VAL A 42 6.01 9.24 -16.07
C VAL A 42 5.34 10.49 -16.59
N TRP A 43 4.43 11.05 -15.79
CA TRP A 43 3.74 12.31 -16.09
C TRP A 43 3.07 12.34 -17.48
N GLY A 44 2.38 11.26 -17.83
CA GLY A 44 1.68 11.11 -19.10
C GLY A 44 2.54 10.63 -20.27
N ARG A 45 3.86 10.45 -20.09
CA ARG A 45 4.76 9.93 -21.12
C ARG A 45 5.01 8.45 -20.88
N ALA A 46 4.67 7.63 -21.88
CA ALA A 46 4.87 6.19 -21.83
C ALA A 46 6.21 5.77 -22.46
N TYR A 47 6.89 4.83 -21.81
CA TYR A 47 8.15 4.23 -22.24
C TYR A 47 7.99 2.71 -22.21
N ASP A 48 8.49 2.03 -23.24
CA ASP A 48 8.64 0.58 -23.20
C ASP A 48 9.93 0.24 -22.42
N VAL A 49 9.86 -0.81 -21.60
CA VAL A 49 10.98 -1.29 -20.80
C VAL A 49 11.07 -2.81 -20.92
N ALA A 50 12.28 -3.34 -21.09
CA ALA A 50 12.53 -4.78 -21.17
C ALA A 50 13.44 -5.27 -20.04
N THR A 51 14.20 -4.37 -19.42
CA THR A 51 15.18 -4.71 -18.39
C THR A 51 14.99 -3.90 -17.11
N ALA A 52 15.54 -4.42 -16.01
CA ALA A 52 15.55 -3.72 -14.73
C ALA A 52 16.28 -2.36 -14.81
N SER A 53 17.31 -2.25 -15.65
CA SER A 53 18.06 -1.00 -15.86
C SER A 53 17.24 0.05 -16.61
N GLU A 54 16.44 -0.34 -17.60
CA GLU A 54 15.54 0.57 -18.30
C GLU A 54 14.40 1.02 -17.40
N PHE A 55 13.81 0.10 -16.64
CA PHE A 55 12.79 0.41 -15.65
C PHE A 55 13.30 1.41 -14.59
N SER A 56 14.51 1.20 -14.05
CA SER A 56 15.05 2.05 -13.00
C SER A 56 15.38 3.48 -13.42
N ARG A 57 15.64 3.74 -14.71
CA ARG A 57 15.83 5.10 -15.26
C ARG A 57 14.58 5.98 -15.09
N HIS A 58 13.41 5.37 -14.98
CA HIS A 58 12.14 6.06 -14.85
C HIS A 58 11.59 6.03 -13.43
N TRP A 59 12.29 5.37 -12.48
CA TRP A 59 11.82 5.13 -11.12
C TRP A 59 11.48 6.42 -10.36
N ALA A 60 12.39 7.39 -10.41
CA ALA A 60 12.22 8.70 -9.79
C ALA A 60 12.70 9.80 -10.75
N THR A 61 11.78 10.66 -11.18
CA THR A 61 12.07 11.75 -12.12
C THR A 61 12.02 13.08 -11.39
N ASN A 62 13.12 13.84 -11.42
CA ASN A 62 13.14 15.20 -10.90
C ASN A 62 12.28 16.10 -11.79
N ALA A 63 11.37 16.85 -11.18
CA ALA A 63 10.58 17.88 -11.82
C ALA A 63 10.67 19.18 -11.02
N GLN A 64 10.40 20.30 -11.70
CA GLN A 64 10.39 21.62 -11.07
C GLN A 64 8.97 22.17 -11.11
N SER A 65 8.50 22.64 -9.97
CA SER A 65 7.30 23.46 -9.87
C SER A 65 7.71 24.94 -9.93
N ARG A 66 6.86 25.76 -10.54
CA ARG A 66 7.02 27.21 -10.58
C ARG A 66 5.69 27.84 -10.21
N LEU A 67 5.64 28.52 -9.09
CA LEU A 67 4.51 29.36 -8.71
C LEU A 67 4.79 30.77 -9.23
N VAL A 68 3.89 31.27 -10.08
CA VAL A 68 4.03 32.56 -10.75
C VAL A 68 2.78 33.39 -10.44
N GLU A 69 2.96 34.69 -10.17
CA GLU A 69 1.84 35.64 -10.06
C GLU A 69 0.98 35.61 -11.35
N ASP A 70 -0.31 35.93 -11.22
CA ASP A 70 -1.26 36.09 -12.33
C ASP A 70 -1.28 34.95 -13.36
N ARG A 71 -1.48 33.72 -12.89
CA ARG A 71 -1.66 32.51 -13.73
C ARG A 71 -0.58 32.38 -14.83
N GLY A 72 0.68 32.70 -14.50
CA GLY A 72 1.82 32.49 -15.39
C GLY A 72 2.32 33.71 -16.14
N LYS A 73 1.80 34.92 -15.88
CA LYS A 73 2.28 36.17 -16.52
C LYS A 73 3.05 37.10 -15.58
N GLY A 74 2.99 36.89 -14.27
CA GLY A 74 3.62 37.75 -13.28
C GLY A 74 5.01 37.28 -12.84
N ARG A 75 5.47 37.80 -11.70
CA ARG A 75 6.77 37.45 -11.12
C ARG A 75 6.77 36.01 -10.61
N LEU A 76 7.90 35.32 -10.75
CA LEU A 76 8.12 34.03 -10.09
C LEU A 76 8.09 34.24 -8.57
N ILE A 77 7.11 33.65 -7.90
CA ILE A 77 6.95 33.68 -6.44
C ILE A 77 7.84 32.63 -5.81
N GLU A 78 7.76 31.40 -6.33
CA GLU A 78 8.40 30.24 -5.74
C GLU A 78 8.83 29.25 -6.82
N LYS A 79 9.98 28.61 -6.58
CA LYS A 79 10.46 27.49 -7.37
C LYS A 79 10.82 26.38 -6.39
N SER A 80 10.23 25.21 -6.59
CA SER A 80 10.53 24.02 -5.79
C SER A 80 10.79 22.82 -6.69
N ASP A 81 11.72 21.96 -6.26
CA ASP A 81 11.95 20.68 -6.91
C ASP A 81 11.10 19.61 -6.22
N PHE A 82 10.62 18.64 -6.99
CA PHE A 82 9.89 17.50 -6.46
C PHE A 82 10.18 16.25 -7.29
N LEU A 83 9.99 15.09 -6.67
CA LEU A 83 10.13 13.80 -7.34
C LEU A 83 8.78 13.34 -7.88
N ILE A 84 8.77 13.00 -9.17
CA ILE A 84 7.66 12.32 -9.83
C ILE A 84 7.98 10.84 -9.83
N GLY A 85 7.11 10.06 -9.18
CA GLY A 85 7.13 8.62 -9.28
C GLY A 85 6.53 8.12 -10.58
N CYS A 86 6.87 6.88 -10.94
CA CYS A 86 6.34 6.25 -12.12
C CYS A 86 5.12 5.38 -11.83
N GLU A 87 4.26 5.29 -12.83
CA GLU A 87 3.26 4.23 -12.94
C GLU A 87 3.82 3.18 -13.89
N TRP A 88 3.57 1.90 -13.62
CA TRP A 88 4.02 0.83 -14.49
C TRP A 88 2.94 -0.20 -14.70
N ARG A 89 3.05 -0.93 -15.80
CA ARG A 89 2.17 -2.04 -16.14
C ARG A 89 2.93 -3.05 -16.97
N HIS A 90 2.32 -4.20 -17.19
CA HIS A 90 2.78 -5.13 -18.21
C HIS A 90 1.72 -5.34 -19.29
N VAL A 91 2.16 -5.76 -20.46
CA VAL A 91 1.30 -6.18 -21.55
C VAL A 91 0.97 -7.66 -21.37
N GLY A 92 -0.31 -8.00 -21.26
CA GLY A 92 -0.78 -9.38 -21.18
C GLY A 92 -1.73 -9.65 -20.02
N GLN A 93 -1.80 -10.92 -19.61
CA GLN A 93 -2.63 -11.39 -18.50
C GLN A 93 -1.76 -12.04 -17.41
N PRO A 94 -2.01 -11.76 -16.12
CA PRO A 94 -3.14 -10.98 -15.61
C PRO A 94 -2.95 -9.47 -15.71
N THR A 95 -3.88 -8.71 -16.29
CA THR A 95 -3.75 -7.24 -16.38
C THR A 95 -3.60 -6.58 -15.01
N GLY A 96 -2.74 -5.57 -14.91
CA GLY A 96 -2.57 -4.78 -13.71
C GLY A 96 -1.56 -3.67 -13.88
N GLU A 97 -1.46 -2.85 -12.86
CA GLU A 97 -0.56 -1.71 -12.76
C GLU A 97 0.02 -1.59 -11.36
N GLY A 98 1.11 -0.86 -11.25
CA GLY A 98 1.58 -0.36 -9.97
C GLY A 98 2.06 1.07 -10.12
N ARG A 99 2.24 1.74 -9.00
CA ARG A 99 2.76 3.10 -8.94
C ARG A 99 3.56 3.32 -7.67
N VAL A 100 4.49 4.25 -7.75
CA VAL A 100 5.22 4.78 -6.61
C VAL A 100 4.90 6.27 -6.47
N ASP A 101 4.60 6.69 -5.26
CA ASP A 101 4.39 8.08 -4.89
C ASP A 101 5.48 8.48 -3.90
N PHE A 102 6.25 9.52 -4.25
CA PHE A 102 7.30 10.03 -3.37
C PHE A 102 6.77 11.12 -2.44
N ARG A 103 7.37 11.21 -1.26
CA ARG A 103 7.18 12.33 -0.37
C ARG A 103 7.69 13.63 -1.01
N PRO A 104 7.13 14.80 -0.64
CA PRO A 104 7.72 16.09 -0.95
C PRO A 104 9.17 16.19 -0.45
N LEU A 105 10.04 16.84 -1.22
CA LEU A 105 11.46 17.01 -0.87
C LEU A 105 11.66 17.90 0.37
N ASP A 106 10.70 18.78 0.66
CA ASP A 106 10.67 19.70 1.79
C ASP A 106 10.01 19.11 3.05
N ASP A 107 9.34 17.97 2.96
CA ASP A 107 8.71 17.26 4.09
C ASP A 107 9.22 15.81 4.16
N LEU A 108 10.47 15.65 4.60
CA LEU A 108 11.11 14.33 4.79
C LEU A 108 10.40 13.48 5.85
N ALA A 109 9.54 14.07 6.67
CA ALA A 109 8.78 13.32 7.65
C ALA A 109 7.64 12.51 7.02
N ARG A 110 7.18 12.86 5.80
CA ARG A 110 6.18 12.10 5.05
C ARG A 110 6.68 10.76 4.56
N SER A 111 5.76 9.82 4.43
CA SER A 111 5.95 8.51 3.82
C SER A 111 5.98 8.57 2.30
N ASN A 112 6.80 7.72 1.69
CA ASN A 112 6.63 7.25 0.32
C ASN A 112 5.60 6.11 0.28
N THR A 113 4.94 5.93 -0.85
CA THR A 113 3.88 4.93 -1.01
C THR A 113 4.10 4.11 -2.28
N ILE A 114 3.83 2.80 -2.20
CA ILE A 114 3.84 1.90 -3.35
C ILE A 114 2.50 1.19 -3.38
N LEU A 115 1.82 1.24 -4.53
CA LEU A 115 0.51 0.63 -4.73
C LEU A 115 0.59 -0.26 -5.97
N ILE A 116 0.04 -1.46 -5.89
CA ILE A 116 0.03 -2.45 -6.97
C ILE A 116 -1.37 -3.04 -6.99
N ASP A 117 -2.02 -3.01 -8.15
CA ASP A 117 -3.34 -3.58 -8.37
C ASP A 117 -3.32 -4.44 -9.63
N HIS A 118 -3.67 -5.72 -9.49
CA HIS A 118 -3.69 -6.68 -10.59
C HIS A 118 -4.98 -7.49 -10.60
N SER A 119 -5.32 -8.04 -11.76
CA SER A 119 -6.24 -9.17 -11.82
C SER A 119 -5.60 -10.38 -11.14
N PHE A 120 -6.36 -11.11 -10.34
CA PHE A 120 -5.80 -12.28 -9.67
C PHE A 120 -5.48 -13.39 -10.67
N ALA A 121 -4.32 -14.01 -10.52
CA ALA A 121 -3.96 -15.24 -11.19
C ALA A 121 -3.22 -16.16 -10.21
N SER A 122 -3.73 -17.37 -10.01
CA SER A 122 -3.18 -18.36 -9.06
C SER A 122 -1.77 -18.84 -9.41
N ARG A 123 -1.34 -18.67 -10.67
CA ARG A 123 0.01 -19.03 -11.15
C ARG A 123 1.11 -18.04 -10.76
N VAL A 124 0.75 -16.91 -10.16
CA VAL A 124 1.68 -15.88 -9.71
C VAL A 124 1.86 -16.06 -8.21
N ASP A 125 3.10 -16.12 -7.75
CA ASP A 125 3.39 -16.20 -6.31
C ASP A 125 3.30 -14.82 -5.66
N TRP A 126 2.07 -14.41 -5.35
CA TRP A 126 1.79 -13.10 -4.76
C TRP A 126 2.33 -12.96 -3.34
N SER A 127 2.38 -14.05 -2.56
CA SER A 127 2.96 -14.02 -1.21
C SER A 127 4.46 -13.78 -1.29
N LEU A 128 5.18 -14.47 -2.19
CA LEU A 128 6.59 -14.22 -2.42
C LEU A 128 6.86 -12.79 -2.89
N LEU A 129 6.04 -12.27 -3.82
CA LEU A 129 6.15 -10.87 -4.26
C LEU A 129 6.04 -9.93 -3.06
N PHE A 130 5.00 -10.06 -2.25
CA PHE A 130 4.77 -9.20 -1.10
C PHE A 130 5.91 -9.29 -0.07
N GLN A 131 6.39 -10.50 0.26
CA GLN A 131 7.53 -10.70 1.16
C GLN A 131 8.80 -10.00 0.64
N LYS A 132 9.10 -10.14 -0.66
CA LYS A 132 10.26 -9.45 -1.27
C LYS A 132 10.11 -7.94 -1.21
N LEU A 133 8.92 -7.42 -1.47
CA LEU A 133 8.66 -5.98 -1.39
C LEU A 133 8.80 -5.46 0.05
N VAL A 134 8.35 -6.22 1.06
CA VAL A 134 8.56 -5.89 2.48
C VAL A 134 10.06 -5.84 2.82
N GLU A 135 10.84 -6.81 2.36
CA GLU A 135 12.30 -6.82 2.56
C GLU A 135 13.00 -5.61 1.91
N ILE A 136 12.61 -5.28 0.68
CA ILE A 136 13.19 -4.19 -0.11
C ILE A 136 12.86 -2.82 0.50
N PHE A 137 11.59 -2.59 0.80
CA PHE A 137 11.06 -1.26 1.12
C PHE A 137 10.97 -0.97 2.61
N GLN A 138 11.13 -1.97 3.47
CA GLN A 138 11.10 -1.85 4.93
C GLN A 138 9.91 -1.00 5.41
N PRO A 139 8.68 -1.32 4.96
CA PRO A 139 7.56 -0.42 5.14
C PRO A 139 7.19 -0.27 6.62
N SER A 140 6.62 0.87 7.01
CA SER A 140 5.88 1.02 8.27
C SER A 140 4.56 0.23 8.27
N TYR A 141 3.96 0.07 7.08
CA TYR A 141 2.74 -0.70 6.85
C TYR A 141 2.81 -1.39 5.49
N GLY A 142 2.46 -2.67 5.44
CA GLY A 142 2.24 -3.40 4.20
C GLY A 142 0.96 -4.23 4.23
N MET A 143 0.24 -4.26 3.12
CA MET A 143 -0.88 -5.17 2.90
C MET A 143 -0.72 -5.96 1.60
N LEU A 144 -1.24 -7.18 1.61
CA LEU A 144 -1.56 -7.97 0.44
C LEU A 144 -2.95 -8.57 0.63
N HIS A 145 -3.84 -8.37 -0.34
CA HIS A 145 -5.21 -8.88 -0.25
C HIS A 145 -5.81 -9.25 -1.62
N LEU A 146 -6.68 -10.25 -1.62
CA LEU A 146 -7.45 -10.69 -2.77
C LEU A 146 -8.90 -10.22 -2.61
N PHE A 147 -9.29 -9.18 -3.33
CA PHE A 147 -10.66 -8.70 -3.36
C PHE A 147 -11.52 -9.56 -4.27
N THR A 148 -12.49 -10.25 -3.68
CA THR A 148 -13.52 -11.01 -4.40
C THR A 148 -14.71 -10.13 -4.77
N ALA A 149 -15.59 -10.61 -5.66
CA ALA A 149 -16.84 -9.91 -5.95
C ALA A 149 -17.68 -9.73 -4.67
N HIS A 150 -17.66 -10.70 -3.76
CA HIS A 150 -18.39 -10.63 -2.50
C HIS A 150 -17.91 -9.48 -1.59
N GLU A 151 -16.60 -9.26 -1.51
CA GLU A 151 -16.02 -8.14 -0.76
C GLU A 151 -16.24 -6.78 -1.45
N ILE A 152 -16.21 -6.74 -2.77
CA ILE A 152 -16.42 -5.47 -3.51
C ILE A 152 -17.90 -5.06 -3.49
N ASP A 153 -18.81 -6.00 -3.76
CA ASP A 153 -20.24 -5.71 -3.88
C ASP A 153 -20.85 -5.32 -2.52
N SER A 154 -20.34 -5.86 -1.40
CA SER A 154 -20.73 -5.45 -0.04
C SER A 154 -20.27 -4.02 0.33
N LEU A 155 -19.37 -3.42 -0.44
CA LEU A 155 -18.83 -2.07 -0.23
C LEU A 155 -19.45 -1.01 -1.15
N ALA A 156 -20.26 -1.38 -2.14
CA ALA A 156 -20.81 -0.48 -3.16
C ALA A 156 -21.69 0.67 -2.62
N VAL A 157 -22.05 0.64 -1.33
CA VAL A 157 -22.83 1.70 -0.65
C VAL A 157 -21.93 2.78 -0.02
N ARG A 158 -20.59 2.62 -0.04
CA ARG A 158 -19.66 3.45 0.75
C ARG A 158 -18.86 4.41 -0.13
N SER A 159 -19.07 5.71 0.04
CA SER A 159 -18.45 6.77 -0.76
C SER A 159 -17.20 7.40 -0.13
N GLU A 160 -16.72 6.91 1.01
CA GLU A 160 -15.68 7.61 1.78
C GLU A 160 -14.29 6.98 1.60
N ARG A 161 -13.35 7.77 1.06
CA ARG A 161 -11.99 7.38 0.66
C ARG A 161 -11.20 6.58 1.71
N PHE A 162 -11.48 6.81 2.99
CA PHE A 162 -10.75 6.22 4.11
C PHE A 162 -11.43 4.96 4.67
N GLU A 163 -12.71 4.73 4.38
CA GLU A 163 -13.45 3.59 4.92
C GLU A 163 -13.46 2.39 3.96
N ASN A 164 -13.19 2.62 2.68
CA ASN A 164 -13.26 1.57 1.67
C ASN A 164 -12.04 0.65 1.74
N PHE A 165 -12.31 -0.64 1.87
CA PHE A 165 -11.35 -1.73 1.76
C PHE A 165 -11.60 -2.50 0.45
N ASP A 166 -11.34 -1.84 -0.68
CA ASP A 166 -11.69 -2.32 -2.03
C ASP A 166 -10.52 -2.23 -3.04
N ARG A 167 -9.34 -1.78 -2.60
CA ARG A 167 -8.16 -1.46 -3.43
C ARG A 167 -6.87 -1.51 -2.62
N ALA A 168 -5.72 -1.42 -3.28
CA ALA A 168 -4.47 -1.13 -2.60
C ALA A 168 -4.52 0.24 -1.90
N PHE A 169 -4.13 0.29 -0.63
CA PHE A 169 -3.93 1.57 0.06
C PHE A 169 -2.61 1.63 0.80
N GLY A 170 -2.12 2.85 0.96
CA GLY A 170 -0.86 3.20 1.58
C GLY A 170 -0.78 4.71 1.73
N GLY A 171 0.18 5.16 2.53
CA GLY A 171 0.32 6.54 2.98
C GLY A 171 -0.28 6.76 4.36
N GLU A 172 0.41 7.58 5.15
CA GLU A 172 0.04 7.95 6.53
C GLU A 172 -1.45 8.28 6.71
N GLU A 173 -2.06 8.97 5.75
CA GLU A 173 -3.43 9.48 5.86
C GLU A 173 -4.46 8.38 6.09
N TYR A 174 -4.21 7.16 5.61
CA TYR A 174 -5.08 6.03 5.89
C TYR A 174 -5.04 5.61 7.36
N PHE A 175 -3.96 5.91 8.07
CA PHE A 175 -3.67 5.39 9.41
C PHE A 175 -3.87 6.37 10.54
N VAL A 176 -3.76 7.66 10.23
CA VAL A 176 -3.85 8.73 11.24
C VAL A 176 -5.11 9.55 11.13
N SER A 177 -5.89 9.42 10.06
CA SER A 177 -7.12 10.20 9.90
C SER A 177 -8.28 9.59 10.69
N TRP A 178 -9.04 10.44 11.39
CA TRP A 178 -10.22 10.07 12.16
C TRP A 178 -11.43 10.91 11.77
N ARG A 179 -12.61 10.37 12.08
CA ARG A 179 -13.89 11.06 11.89
C ARG A 179 -14.28 11.78 13.17
N THR A 180 -14.61 13.06 13.08
CA THR A 180 -15.13 13.84 14.21
C THR A 180 -16.59 13.49 14.48
N ASN A 181 -17.11 13.92 15.63
CA ASN A 181 -18.54 13.80 15.94
C ASN A 181 -19.44 14.55 14.93
N SER A 182 -18.91 15.57 14.24
CA SER A 182 -19.60 16.27 13.15
C SER A 182 -19.61 15.50 11.83
N GLY A 183 -18.91 14.37 11.75
CA GLY A 183 -18.79 13.56 10.54
C GLY A 183 -17.62 13.95 9.62
N ASP A 184 -16.84 14.97 9.98
CA ASP A 184 -15.70 15.46 9.18
C ASP A 184 -14.45 14.60 9.37
N TRP A 185 -13.69 14.43 8.29
CA TRP A 185 -12.36 13.81 8.36
C TRP A 185 -11.32 14.81 8.83
N ARG A 186 -10.59 14.43 9.88
CA ARG A 186 -9.44 15.16 10.41
C ARG A 186 -8.20 14.30 10.36
N LYS A 187 -7.05 14.97 10.35
CA LYS A 187 -5.72 14.37 10.45
C LYS A 187 -4.87 15.19 11.44
N PRO A 188 -3.80 14.62 12.02
CA PRO A 188 -2.92 15.36 12.90
C PRO A 188 -2.34 16.59 12.19
N ASP A 189 -1.96 17.61 12.97
CA ASP A 189 -1.28 18.77 12.42
C ASP A 189 0.00 18.33 11.69
N LYS A 190 0.30 18.93 10.55
CA LYS A 190 1.50 18.62 9.76
C LYS A 190 2.79 18.80 10.56
N TRP A 191 2.76 19.67 11.58
CA TRP A 191 3.89 19.96 12.46
C TRP A 191 4.00 19.02 13.67
N GLN A 192 2.97 18.23 13.98
CA GLN A 192 2.98 17.26 15.08
C GLN A 192 3.49 15.89 14.60
N LEU A 193 4.79 15.82 14.32
CA LEU A 193 5.42 14.64 13.72
C LEU A 193 5.21 13.35 14.52
N ASP A 194 5.24 13.44 15.85
CA ASP A 194 5.03 12.29 16.72
C ASP A 194 3.60 11.73 16.62
N GLU A 195 2.60 12.58 16.40
CA GLU A 195 1.21 12.15 16.18
C GLU A 195 1.02 11.56 14.79
N ARG A 196 1.72 12.09 13.78
CA ARG A 196 1.66 11.60 12.38
C ARG A 196 2.17 10.18 12.19
N ARG A 197 2.91 9.63 13.17
CA ARG A 197 3.47 8.27 13.13
C ARG A 197 2.87 7.33 14.16
N GLN A 198 1.82 7.76 14.84
CA GLN A 198 1.02 6.87 15.69
C GLN A 198 -0.14 6.34 14.85
N TYR A 199 0.07 5.18 14.24
CA TYR A 199 -0.94 4.57 13.39
C TYR A 199 -2.05 3.98 14.24
N ARG A 200 -3.26 4.54 14.09
CA ARG A 200 -4.36 4.38 15.05
C ARG A 200 -5.62 3.79 14.42
N TYR A 201 -5.69 3.81 13.08
CA TYR A 201 -6.87 3.43 12.31
C TYR A 201 -6.47 2.57 11.11
N LEU A 202 -6.99 1.36 10.97
CA LEU A 202 -6.90 0.59 9.73
C LEU A 202 -8.29 0.44 9.10
N PRO A 203 -8.43 0.55 7.77
CA PRO A 203 -9.71 0.25 7.12
C PRO A 203 -10.22 -1.16 7.46
N GLU A 204 -9.35 -2.17 7.32
CA GLU A 204 -9.60 -3.56 7.65
C GLU A 204 -8.26 -4.32 7.71
N LEU A 205 -8.28 -5.56 8.21
CA LEU A 205 -7.14 -6.47 8.18
C LEU A 205 -7.07 -7.23 6.84
N SER A 206 -5.95 -7.11 6.12
CA SER A 206 -5.74 -7.80 4.84
C SER A 206 -5.38 -9.27 5.00
N TRP A 207 -5.24 -10.00 3.89
CA TRP A 207 -4.86 -11.42 3.96
C TRP A 207 -3.45 -11.56 4.55
N ALA A 208 -2.44 -10.89 3.97
CA ALA A 208 -1.14 -10.73 4.60
C ALA A 208 -0.92 -9.28 5.02
N ASN A 209 -0.20 -9.10 6.13
CA ASN A 209 0.03 -7.82 6.75
C ASN A 209 1.50 -7.74 7.18
N PHE A 210 2.09 -6.55 7.02
CA PHE A 210 3.31 -6.16 7.71
C PHE A 210 3.01 -4.94 8.57
N LEU A 211 3.28 -5.03 9.87
CA LEU A 211 3.11 -3.95 10.83
C LEU A 211 4.48 -3.55 11.38
N GLY A 212 4.97 -2.38 10.98
CA GLY A 212 6.22 -1.79 11.47
C GLY A 212 6.09 -1.19 12.87
N ARG A 213 7.17 -0.56 13.34
CA ARG A 213 7.27 0.06 14.67
C ARG A 213 6.19 1.12 14.92
N GLU A 214 5.63 1.75 13.88
CA GLU A 214 4.59 2.76 13.98
C GLU A 214 3.26 2.19 14.54
N PHE A 215 3.11 0.87 14.57
CA PHE A 215 2.01 0.14 15.22
C PHE A 215 2.36 -0.37 16.63
N THR A 216 3.50 0.01 17.20
CA THR A 216 3.88 -0.45 18.55
C THR A 216 2.81 -0.08 19.58
N GLY A 217 2.44 -1.06 20.41
CA GLY A 217 1.40 -0.89 21.43
C GLY A 217 -0.03 -0.85 20.90
N GLN A 218 -0.26 -1.02 19.59
CA GLN A 218 -1.60 -1.05 19.01
C GLN A 218 -2.20 -2.45 18.96
N TYR A 219 -1.37 -3.49 19.15
CA TYR A 219 -1.77 -4.89 19.08
C TYR A 219 -0.97 -5.78 20.04
N ASP A 220 -1.56 -6.91 20.43
CA ASP A 220 -0.91 -7.99 21.15
C ASP A 220 -0.06 -8.84 20.18
N LYS A 221 1.25 -8.57 20.21
CA LYS A 221 2.24 -9.26 19.37
C LYS A 221 2.32 -10.76 19.66
N LYS A 222 2.14 -11.18 20.91
CA LYS A 222 2.19 -12.59 21.29
C LYS A 222 0.97 -13.31 20.72
N PHE A 223 -0.22 -12.73 20.89
CA PHE A 223 -1.45 -13.31 20.35
C PHE A 223 -1.37 -13.52 18.83
N LEU A 224 -0.92 -12.51 18.07
CA LEU A 224 -0.76 -12.65 16.62
C LEU A 224 0.29 -13.70 16.25
N SER A 225 1.36 -13.83 17.03
CA SER A 225 2.40 -14.84 16.77
C SER A 225 1.92 -16.27 17.03
N GLU A 226 0.87 -16.45 17.84
CA GLU A 226 0.28 -17.77 18.17
C GLU A 226 -0.88 -18.16 17.25
N HIS A 227 -1.66 -17.17 16.77
CA HIS A 227 -2.91 -17.42 16.06
C HIS A 227 -2.86 -17.12 14.56
N ALA A 228 -1.94 -16.28 14.09
CA ALA A 228 -1.83 -15.98 12.67
C ALA A 228 -1.07 -17.09 11.93
N ALA A 229 -1.30 -17.18 10.62
CA ALA A 229 -0.50 -18.03 9.76
C ALA A 229 0.85 -17.37 9.45
N ASN A 230 1.90 -18.19 9.40
CA ASN A 230 3.26 -17.77 9.03
C ASN A 230 3.76 -16.49 9.72
N PRO A 231 3.60 -16.31 11.05
CA PRO A 231 4.05 -15.11 11.73
C PRO A 231 5.58 -15.06 11.75
N ARG A 232 6.15 -13.91 11.38
CA ARG A 232 7.60 -13.71 11.31
C ARG A 232 7.97 -12.31 11.76
N ILE A 233 9.03 -12.20 12.56
CA ILE A 233 9.67 -10.92 12.80
C ILE A 233 10.57 -10.63 11.62
N MET A 234 10.27 -9.56 10.91
CA MET A 234 11.05 -9.11 9.76
C MET A 234 11.52 -7.70 10.06
N GLN A 235 12.84 -7.53 10.20
CA GLN A 235 13.48 -6.27 10.56
C GLN A 235 12.88 -5.67 11.85
N ASN A 236 12.13 -4.56 11.73
CA ASN A 236 11.54 -3.80 12.83
C ASN A 236 10.02 -3.98 12.96
N GLY A 237 9.44 -5.00 12.32
CA GLY A 237 7.99 -5.23 12.32
C GLY A 237 7.60 -6.71 12.40
N LEU A 238 6.27 -6.93 12.40
CA LEU A 238 5.65 -8.24 12.37
C LEU A 238 4.99 -8.47 11.01
N TYR A 239 5.44 -9.49 10.30
CA TYR A 239 4.74 -10.07 9.16
C TYR A 239 3.82 -11.19 9.65
N PHE A 240 2.62 -11.29 9.09
CA PHE A 240 1.72 -12.43 9.31
C PHE A 240 0.66 -12.53 8.22
N GLU A 241 0.08 -13.71 8.10
CA GLU A 241 -1.02 -14.04 7.19
C GLU A 241 -2.27 -14.43 8.01
N THR A 242 -3.45 -14.14 7.48
CA THR A 242 -4.72 -14.46 8.13
C THR A 242 -5.01 -15.96 8.06
N THR A 243 -4.67 -16.58 6.94
CA THR A 243 -4.70 -18.02 6.71
C THR A 243 -3.47 -18.42 5.92
N GLY A 244 -3.11 -19.71 5.93
CA GLY A 244 -1.93 -20.19 5.20
C GLY A 244 -2.05 -20.19 3.68
N ASN A 245 -3.22 -19.85 3.12
CA ASN A 245 -3.47 -19.86 1.68
C ASN A 245 -4.31 -18.64 1.25
N LEU A 246 -3.73 -17.79 0.40
CA LEU A 246 -4.40 -16.60 -0.16
C LEU A 246 -5.73 -16.93 -0.85
N SER A 247 -5.84 -18.11 -1.46
CA SER A 247 -7.05 -18.52 -2.18
C SER A 247 -8.23 -18.78 -1.25
N ASP A 248 -8.02 -18.91 0.06
CA ASP A 248 -9.10 -19.10 1.04
C ASP A 248 -10.06 -17.91 1.04
N VAL A 249 -9.57 -16.70 0.73
CA VAL A 249 -10.43 -15.51 0.58
C VAL A 249 -11.53 -15.73 -0.47
N ALA A 250 -11.26 -16.53 -1.51
CA ALA A 250 -12.23 -16.85 -2.56
C ALA A 250 -12.90 -18.23 -2.37
N ASN A 251 -12.16 -19.21 -1.86
CA ASN A 251 -12.60 -20.60 -1.82
C ASN A 251 -13.34 -20.97 -0.53
N ASP A 252 -13.01 -20.33 0.59
CA ASP A 252 -13.64 -20.54 1.90
C ASP A 252 -13.74 -19.21 2.67
N TYR A 253 -14.59 -18.33 2.14
CA TYR A 253 -14.73 -16.97 2.66
C TYR A 253 -15.16 -16.94 4.13
N GLN A 254 -16.01 -17.89 4.57
CA GLN A 254 -16.50 -17.94 5.94
C GLN A 254 -15.37 -18.29 6.93
N ALA A 255 -14.54 -19.28 6.61
CA ALA A 255 -13.36 -19.59 7.43
C ALA A 255 -12.38 -18.41 7.44
N TYR A 256 -12.14 -17.77 6.29
CA TYR A 256 -11.29 -16.58 6.21
C TYR A 256 -11.80 -15.44 7.11
N VAL A 257 -13.09 -15.11 7.04
CA VAL A 257 -13.70 -14.05 7.87
C VAL A 257 -13.61 -14.39 9.35
N GLN A 258 -13.82 -15.65 9.72
CA GLN A 258 -13.70 -16.08 11.11
C GLN A 258 -12.26 -15.95 11.62
N SER A 259 -11.26 -16.37 10.84
CA SER A 259 -9.84 -16.16 11.17
C SER A 259 -9.50 -14.68 11.27
N ARG A 260 -9.97 -13.86 10.32
CA ARG A 260 -9.79 -12.40 10.36
C ARG A 260 -10.36 -11.81 11.65
N ARG A 261 -11.56 -12.21 12.05
CA ARG A 261 -12.21 -11.75 13.29
C ARG A 261 -11.41 -12.11 14.54
N ILE A 262 -10.85 -13.33 14.60
CA ILE A 262 -9.98 -13.75 15.70
C ILE A 262 -8.73 -12.89 15.75
N LEU A 263 -8.05 -12.65 14.62
CA LEU A 263 -6.84 -11.82 14.61
C LEU A 263 -7.13 -10.36 14.96
N LYS A 264 -8.29 -9.81 14.56
CA LYS A 264 -8.70 -8.45 14.93
C LYS A 264 -8.84 -8.25 16.44
N SER A 265 -9.14 -9.30 17.23
CA SER A 265 -9.22 -9.16 18.69
C SER A 265 -7.87 -8.93 19.36
N ALA A 266 -6.76 -9.12 18.64
CA ALA A 266 -5.43 -8.77 19.12
C ALA A 266 -5.20 -7.25 19.16
N PHE A 267 -6.00 -6.47 18.44
CA PHE A 267 -5.82 -5.03 18.32
C PHE A 267 -6.65 -4.29 19.35
N ARG A 268 -6.20 -3.08 19.71
CA ARG A 268 -6.95 -2.22 20.61
C ARG A 268 -8.38 -1.93 20.08
N PRO A 269 -9.33 -1.57 20.96
CA PRO A 269 -10.66 -1.13 20.55
C PRO A 269 -10.62 0.02 19.52
N ASP A 270 -11.58 0.02 18.59
CA ASP A 270 -11.74 1.00 17.51
C ASP A 270 -10.52 1.19 16.58
N PHE A 271 -9.56 0.26 16.62
CA PHE A 271 -8.40 0.28 15.72
C PHE A 271 -8.80 0.08 14.26
N PHE A 272 -9.79 -0.78 14.00
CA PHE A 272 -10.34 -0.96 12.67
C PHE A 272 -11.53 -0.02 12.48
N ARG A 273 -11.59 0.66 11.33
CA ARG A 273 -12.74 1.49 10.95
C ARG A 273 -13.97 0.59 10.91
N ARG A 274 -15.01 0.93 11.68
CA ARG A 274 -16.20 0.12 11.81
C ARG A 274 -16.78 -0.17 10.43
N GLN A 275 -16.72 -1.42 9.99
CA GLN A 275 -17.77 -1.92 9.12
C GLN A 275 -19.01 -1.97 10.01
N ASN A 276 -20.09 -1.26 9.65
CA ASN A 276 -21.35 -1.31 10.40
C ASN A 276 -21.67 -2.76 10.80
N PRO A 277 -22.11 -3.01 12.05
CA PRO A 277 -22.49 -4.35 12.48
C PRO A 277 -23.81 -4.71 11.79
N SER A 278 -23.73 -5.33 10.63
CA SER A 278 -24.89 -5.91 9.95
C SER A 278 -24.45 -7.12 9.14
N TYR A 279 -24.11 -8.19 9.86
CA TYR A 279 -24.19 -9.56 9.40
C TYR A 279 -24.87 -10.37 10.50
#